data_AF-A0A519QT25-F1
#
_entry.id   AF-A0A519QT25-F1
#
_cell.length_a   1.000
_cell.length_b   1.000
_cell.length_c   1.000
_cell.angle_alpha   90.00
_cell.angle_beta   90.00
_cell.angle_gamma   90.00
#
_symmetry.space_group_name_H-M   'P 1'
#
loop_
_entity.id
_entity.type
_entity.pdbx_description
1 polymer ?
#
loop_
_entity_poly.entity_id
_entity_poly.type
_entity_poly.pdbx_seq_one_letter_code
_entity_poly.pdbx_strand_id
1 'polypeptide(L)'
;MRSIFDKSTRNELVQRINSLTEDHKSVWGRMNVYQMPRHCTLWNEWVLGKKDFVYKQDFLGKIFGKMALNSNTKNDKPIGKNLPAGKAFTVKDKVGDLVALKLLWVE
;
A
#
# COMPACT_ATOMS: atom_id res chain seq x y z
N MET A 1 7.75 16.50 -1.41
CA MET A 1 7.00 15.27 -1.71
C MET A 1 6.27 15.39 -3.04
N ARG A 2 6.40 14.37 -3.89
CA ARG A 2 5.53 14.23 -5.08
C ARG A 2 4.11 13.97 -4.63
N SER A 3 3.12 14.50 -5.34
CA SER A 3 1.72 14.32 -5.01
C SER A 3 1.02 13.43 -6.05
N ILE A 4 0.12 12.56 -5.59
CA ILE A 4 -0.79 11.82 -6.49
C ILE A 4 -1.80 12.74 -7.17
N PHE A 5 -1.93 14.00 -6.72
CA PHE A 5 -2.74 15.01 -7.39
C PHE A 5 -2.04 15.59 -8.64
N ASP A 6 -0.73 15.34 -8.81
CA ASP A 6 0.00 15.72 -10.01
C ASP A 6 -0.21 14.68 -11.13
N LYS A 7 -0.57 15.15 -12.33
CA LYS A 7 -0.83 14.27 -13.48
C LYS A 7 0.40 13.42 -13.84
N SER A 8 1.60 14.00 -13.82
CA SER A 8 2.85 13.29 -14.13
C SER A 8 3.12 12.16 -13.15
N THR A 9 2.91 12.39 -11.84
CA THR A 9 3.04 11.36 -10.80
C THR A 9 2.02 10.24 -10.98
N ARG A 10 0.76 10.55 -11.30
CA ARG A 10 -0.25 9.51 -11.59
C ARG A 10 0.13 8.67 -12.81
N ASN A 11 0.56 9.30 -13.89
CA ASN A 11 0.94 8.59 -15.12
C ASN A 11 2.07 7.60 -14.86
N GLU A 12 3.09 8.00 -14.09
CA GLU A 12 4.20 7.11 -13.72
C GLU A 12 3.72 5.92 -12.87
N LEU A 13 2.83 6.17 -11.90
CA LEU A 13 2.26 5.11 -11.06
C LEU A 13 1.45 4.12 -11.90
N VAL A 14 0.61 4.61 -12.81
CA VAL A 14 -0.18 3.79 -13.74
C VAL A 14 0.73 2.95 -14.63
N GLN A 15 1.78 3.53 -15.21
CA GLN A 15 2.75 2.80 -16.02
C GLN A 15 3.43 1.68 -15.22
N ARG A 16 3.85 1.95 -13.98
CA ARG A 16 4.47 0.96 -13.09
C ARG A 16 3.52 -0.17 -12.70
N ILE A 17 2.24 0.12 -12.51
CA ILE A 17 1.21 -0.88 -12.21
C ILE A 17 0.98 -1.77 -13.44
N ASN A 18 0.90 -1.16 -14.63
CA ASN A 18 0.71 -1.89 -15.88
C ASN A 18 1.88 -2.84 -16.19
N SER A 19 3.12 -2.47 -15.82
CA SER A 19 4.31 -3.30 -16.04
C SER A 19 4.44 -4.51 -15.10
N LEU A 20 3.59 -4.65 -14.08
CA LEU A 20 3.65 -5.80 -13.18
C LEU A 20 3.25 -7.09 -13.90
N THR A 21 3.98 -8.17 -13.70
CA THR A 21 3.70 -9.49 -14.27
C THR A 21 3.81 -10.57 -13.20
N GLU A 22 3.18 -11.72 -13.40
CA GLU A 22 3.05 -12.77 -12.37
C GLU A 22 4.39 -13.34 -11.88
N ASP A 23 5.45 -13.23 -12.68
CA ASP A 23 6.80 -13.68 -12.38
C ASP A 23 7.58 -12.72 -11.47
N HIS A 24 7.13 -11.46 -11.32
CA HIS A 24 7.78 -10.49 -10.46
C HIS A 24 7.87 -10.96 -9.00
N LYS A 25 9.08 -10.81 -8.43
CA LYS A 25 9.36 -11.15 -7.04
C LYS A 25 9.29 -9.93 -6.13
N SER A 26 9.01 -10.17 -4.87
CA SER A 26 8.91 -9.12 -3.86
C SER A 26 10.29 -8.52 -3.54
N VAL A 27 10.44 -7.20 -3.68
CA VAL A 27 11.73 -6.50 -3.48
C VAL A 27 11.84 -5.72 -2.17
N TRP A 28 10.69 -5.43 -1.53
CA TRP A 28 10.62 -4.57 -0.34
C TRP A 28 10.14 -5.28 0.92
N GLY A 29 9.36 -6.35 0.75
CA GLY A 29 8.72 -7.10 1.84
C GLY A 29 8.38 -8.51 1.39
N ARG A 30 7.38 -9.11 2.05
CA ARG A 30 6.97 -10.51 1.81
C ARG A 30 5.74 -10.66 0.89
N MET A 31 5.07 -9.56 0.54
CA MET A 31 3.89 -9.59 -0.32
C MET A 31 4.30 -9.84 -1.77
N ASN A 32 3.66 -10.83 -2.41
CA ASN A 32 3.88 -11.11 -3.83
C ASN A 32 3.20 -10.06 -4.74
N VAL A 33 3.34 -10.24 -6.05
CA VAL A 33 2.83 -9.31 -7.07
C VAL A 33 1.31 -9.13 -7.07
N TYR A 34 0.55 -10.08 -6.52
CA TYR A 34 -0.89 -9.93 -6.32
C TYR A 34 -1.21 -9.19 -5.00
N GLN A 35 -0.54 -9.58 -3.91
CA GLN A 35 -0.81 -9.05 -2.57
C GLN A 35 -0.45 -7.57 -2.44
N MET A 36 0.66 -7.12 -3.04
CA MET A 36 1.15 -5.76 -2.85
C MET A 36 0.23 -4.70 -3.49
N PRO A 37 -0.21 -4.83 -4.76
CA PRO A 37 -1.22 -3.93 -5.31
C PRO A 37 -2.54 -3.99 -4.55
N ARG A 38 -3.01 -5.18 -4.15
CA ARG A 38 -4.22 -5.32 -3.35
C ARG A 38 -4.11 -4.61 -2.00
N HIS A 39 -2.96 -4.71 -1.34
CA HIS A 39 -2.67 -4.00 -0.10
C HIS A 39 -2.79 -2.48 -0.29
N CYS A 40 -2.19 -1.94 -1.35
CA CYS A 40 -2.31 -0.51 -1.67
C CYS A 40 -3.77 -0.12 -1.98
N THR A 41 -4.55 -0.98 -2.64
CA THR A 41 -5.96 -0.70 -2.92
C THR A 41 -6.77 -0.61 -1.63
N LEU A 42 -6.55 -1.53 -0.68
CA LEU A 42 -7.20 -1.49 0.64
C LEU A 42 -6.88 -0.19 1.39
N TRP A 43 -5.62 0.27 1.31
CA TRP A 43 -5.23 1.57 1.87
C TRP A 43 -5.98 2.73 1.22
N ASN A 44 -6.12 2.71 -0.11
CA ASN A 44 -6.83 3.77 -0.82
C ASN A 44 -8.33 3.79 -0.48
N GLU A 45 -8.97 2.62 -0.43
CA GLU A 45 -10.36 2.49 0.04
C GLU A 45 -10.55 3.02 1.46
N TRP A 46 -9.58 2.82 2.34
CA TRP A 46 -9.59 3.35 3.72
C TRP A 46 -9.53 4.86 3.76
N VAL A 47 -8.57 5.46 3.06
CA VAL A 47 -8.43 6.92 3.01
C VAL A 47 -9.65 7.57 2.35
N LEU A 48 -10.29 6.90 1.40
CA LEU A 48 -11.51 7.37 0.72
C LEU A 48 -12.81 7.04 1.46
N GLY A 49 -12.76 6.33 2.59
CA GLY A 49 -13.97 5.96 3.35
C GLY A 49 -14.91 5.01 2.60
N LYS A 50 -14.42 4.20 1.66
CA LYS A 50 -15.24 3.30 0.83
C LYS A 50 -15.67 2.01 1.53
N LYS A 51 -15.13 1.72 2.72
CA LYS A 51 -15.46 0.54 3.52
C LYS A 51 -15.53 0.88 5.00
N ASP A 52 -16.22 0.02 5.74
CA ASP A 52 -16.30 0.10 7.20
C ASP A 52 -15.02 -0.45 7.84
N PHE A 53 -14.07 0.45 8.11
CA PHE A 53 -12.85 0.13 8.83
C PHE A 53 -13.02 0.33 10.34
N VAL A 54 -12.43 -0.57 11.13
CA VAL A 54 -12.43 -0.46 12.59
C VAL A 54 -11.25 0.39 13.06
N TYR A 55 -11.53 1.55 13.64
CA TYR A 55 -10.54 2.48 14.15
C TYR A 55 -10.24 2.22 15.63
N LYS A 56 -9.42 1.19 15.90
CA LYS A 56 -8.96 0.86 17.25
C LYS A 56 -7.45 0.97 17.34
N GLN A 57 -6.96 1.84 18.22
CA GLN A 57 -5.55 1.98 18.53
C GLN A 57 -5.18 1.15 19.76
N ASP A 58 -4.21 0.25 19.59
CA ASP A 58 -3.65 -0.53 20.70
C ASP A 58 -2.85 0.35 21.67
N PHE A 59 -2.72 -0.10 22.93
CA PHE A 59 -2.02 0.66 23.98
C PHE A 59 -0.57 1.01 23.62
N LEU A 60 0.19 0.04 23.09
CA LEU A 60 1.56 0.29 22.59
C LEU A 60 1.57 1.29 21.43
N GLY A 61 0.52 1.29 20.59
CA GLY A 61 0.34 2.28 19.54
C GLY A 61 0.12 3.68 20.07
N LYS A 62 -0.47 3.85 21.26
CA LYS A 62 -0.62 5.17 21.91
C LYS A 62 0.71 5.71 22.42
N ILE A 63 1.59 4.84 22.93
CA ILE A 63 2.89 5.22 23.48
C ILE A 63 3.93 5.45 22.37
N PHE A 64 4.07 4.49 21.44
CA PHE A 64 5.14 4.47 20.46
C PHE A 64 4.70 4.85 19.03
N GLY A 65 3.40 4.96 18.76
CA GLY A 65 2.88 5.15 17.40
C GLY A 65 3.37 6.43 16.73
N LYS A 66 3.46 7.55 17.47
CA LYS A 66 4.00 8.81 16.93
C LYS A 66 5.46 8.69 16.52
N MET A 67 6.27 8.01 17.32
CA MET A 67 7.68 7.77 17.02
C MET A 67 7.82 6.90 15.77
N ALA A 68 7.04 5.81 15.67
CA ALA A 68 7.03 4.92 14.51
C ALA A 68 6.55 5.63 13.24
N LEU A 69 5.53 6.49 13.33
CA LEU A 69 5.06 7.28 12.19
C LEU A 69 6.17 8.21 11.71
N ASN A 70 6.74 9.00 12.63
CA ASN A 70 7.77 9.99 12.30
C ASN A 70 9.04 9.37 11.73
N SER A 71 9.43 8.16 12.16
CA SER A 71 10.62 7.49 11.62
C SER A 71 10.41 6.95 10.20
N ASN A 72 9.17 6.71 9.79
CA ASN A 72 8.84 6.05 8.52
C ASN A 72 8.25 6.98 7.44
N THR A 73 7.65 8.11 7.80
CA THR A 73 6.94 8.97 6.84
C THR A 73 7.51 10.37 6.68
N LYS A 74 8.57 10.71 7.43
CA LYS A 74 9.16 12.06 7.41
C LYS A 74 10.15 12.22 6.23
N ASN A 75 10.15 13.42 5.64
CA ASN A 75 11.15 13.89 4.65
C ASN A 75 11.27 13.03 3.37
N ASP A 76 10.17 12.48 2.86
CA ASP A 76 10.14 11.66 1.63
C ASP A 76 11.09 10.44 1.65
N LYS A 77 11.58 10.05 2.83
CA LYS A 77 12.47 8.91 2.98
C LYS A 77 11.69 7.63 2.66
N PRO A 78 12.25 6.70 1.86
CA PRO A 78 11.62 5.41 1.64
C PRO A 78 11.34 4.69 2.97
N ILE A 79 10.13 4.19 3.13
CA ILE A 79 9.68 3.37 4.26
C ILE A 79 10.62 2.16 4.42
N GLY A 80 11.04 1.79 5.63
CA GLY A 80 11.97 0.66 5.82
C GLY A 80 11.50 -0.65 5.17
N LYS A 81 12.46 -1.48 4.70
CA LYS A 81 12.17 -2.82 4.19
C LYS A 81 11.62 -3.72 5.30
N ASN A 82 10.75 -4.66 4.94
CA ASN A 82 10.16 -5.67 5.82
C ASN A 82 9.37 -5.13 7.03
N LEU A 83 8.92 -3.88 6.99
CA LEU A 83 8.05 -3.35 8.04
C LEU A 83 6.69 -4.05 8.05
N PRO A 84 6.09 -4.25 9.23
CA PRO A 84 4.79 -4.88 9.34
C PRO A 84 3.69 -3.99 8.76
N ALA A 85 2.80 -4.60 7.99
CA ALA A 85 1.53 -3.98 7.62
C ALA A 85 0.54 -4.07 8.79
N GLY A 86 -0.36 -3.11 8.91
CA GLY A 86 -1.48 -3.20 9.84
C GLY A 86 -2.33 -4.44 9.54
N LYS A 87 -2.86 -5.09 10.58
CA LYS A 87 -3.65 -6.34 10.43
C LYS A 87 -4.82 -6.18 9.46
N ALA A 88 -5.51 -5.03 9.48
CA ALA A 88 -6.63 -4.71 8.59
C ALA A 88 -6.23 -4.59 7.11
N PHE A 89 -4.97 -4.32 6.82
CA PHE A 89 -4.47 -4.10 5.46
C PHE A 89 -3.63 -5.29 4.96
N THR A 90 -3.42 -6.32 5.77
CA THR A 90 -2.60 -7.47 5.37
C THR A 90 -3.42 -8.40 4.49
N VAL A 91 -3.02 -8.55 3.22
CA VAL A 91 -3.69 -9.45 2.25
C VAL A 91 -3.22 -10.88 2.48
N LYS A 92 -4.15 -11.78 2.83
CA LYS A 92 -3.84 -13.20 3.08
C LYS A 92 -3.81 -14.04 1.81
N ASP A 93 -4.66 -13.69 0.84
CA ASP A 93 -4.76 -14.40 -0.44
C ASP A 93 -3.49 -14.19 -1.26
N LYS A 94 -2.91 -15.27 -1.76
CA LYS A 94 -1.67 -15.24 -2.56
C LYS A 94 -1.93 -15.19 -4.07
N VAL A 95 -3.13 -15.56 -4.50
CA VAL A 95 -3.53 -15.66 -5.90
C VAL A 95 -4.86 -14.93 -6.07
N GLY A 96 -5.02 -14.26 -7.19
CA GLY A 96 -6.26 -13.63 -7.62
C GLY A 96 -6.04 -12.90 -8.95
N ASP A 97 -7.05 -12.16 -9.38
CA ASP A 97 -7.03 -11.52 -10.70
C ASP A 97 -6.17 -10.24 -10.69
N LEU A 98 -4.92 -10.37 -11.13
CA LEU A 98 -4.00 -9.25 -11.26
C LEU A 98 -4.46 -8.25 -12.33
N VAL A 99 -5.14 -8.70 -13.39
CA VAL A 99 -5.63 -7.84 -14.47
C VAL A 99 -6.74 -6.94 -13.95
N ALA A 100 -7.73 -7.52 -13.25
CA ALA A 100 -8.79 -6.75 -12.61
C ALA A 100 -8.22 -5.75 -11.58
N LEU A 101 -7.21 -6.16 -10.80
CA LEU A 101 -6.55 -5.23 -9.87
C LEU A 101 -5.87 -4.06 -10.59
N LYS A 102 -5.21 -4.29 -11.72
CA LYS A 102 -4.60 -3.20 -12.50
C LYS A 102 -5.66 -2.22 -13.00
N LEU A 103 -6.79 -2.72 -13.52
CA LEU A 103 -7.87 -1.87 -14.03
C LEU A 103 -8.40 -0.91 -12.96
N LEU A 104 -8.55 -1.37 -11.71
CA LEU A 104 -8.97 -0.53 -10.57
C LEU A 104 -8.07 0.68 -10.29
N TRP A 105 -6.81 0.67 -10.76
CA TRP A 105 -5.87 1.78 -10.59
C TRP A 105 -5.77 2.70 -11.80
N VAL A 106 -6.29 2.26 -12.95
CA VAL A 106 -6.25 3.01 -14.21
C VAL A 106 -7.53 3.82 -14.41
N GLU A 107 -8.66 3.33 -13.91
CA GLU A 107 -9.95 4.02 -13.83
C GLU A 107 -9.95 5.18 -12.82
#